data_AF-A0A416RYI8-F1
#
_entry.id   AF-A0A416RYI8-F1
#
_cell.length_a   1.000
_cell.length_b   1.000
_cell.length_c   1.000
_cell.angle_alpha   90.00
_cell.angle_beta   90.00
_cell.angle_gamma   90.00
#
_symmetry.space_group_name_H-M   'P 1'
#
loop_
_entity.id
_entity.type
_entity.pdbx_description
1 polymer ?
#
loop_
_entity_poly.entity_id
_entity_poly.type
_entity_poly.pdbx_seq_one_letter_code
_entity_poly.pdbx_strand_id
1 'polypeptide(L)'
;MKRYYVVHVKLIWGMVLLSFASLLWNGVQFFSQKDNLIEERKNQKEVSYEYKKIEFAHSKVKDSVDCYLCGNNKRSLMGMYRNSDELGIVSVNHWHVENLRTRNRDDAGQLINSSGSVNTITGTGEGGNFFYSSPMSNRGISNVKVNYGEDSILDGKVARKLFCQACLEKLERVTETYVPEDKSPKVRDLFLIDFKTMELYSLQGQYTAYMIRDYYVQIDYQEEGLKVTAFYAPILENGEKRIE
;
A
#
# COMPACT_ATOMS: atom_id res chain seq x y z
N MET A 1 -71.41 -29.73 27.02
CA MET A 1 -69.95 -30.04 26.98
C MET A 1 -69.40 -30.38 25.59
N LYS A 2 -70.08 -31.14 24.71
CA LYS A 2 -69.55 -31.52 23.37
C LYS A 2 -69.25 -30.36 22.40
N ARG A 3 -70.06 -29.28 22.38
CA ARG A 3 -69.86 -28.13 21.47
C ARG A 3 -68.59 -27.31 21.74
N TYR A 4 -68.19 -27.19 23.01
CA TYR A 4 -66.99 -26.43 23.43
C TYR A 4 -65.69 -27.14 23.01
N TYR A 5 -65.67 -28.47 23.13
CA TYR A 5 -64.53 -29.31 22.75
C TYR A 5 -64.26 -29.30 21.23
N VAL A 6 -65.31 -29.31 20.41
CA VAL A 6 -65.21 -29.28 18.94
C VAL A 6 -64.69 -27.94 18.42
N VAL A 7 -65.04 -26.81 19.08
CA VAL A 7 -64.52 -25.48 18.71
C VAL A 7 -63.01 -25.38 19.01
N HIS A 8 -62.55 -25.90 20.16
CA HIS A 8 -61.12 -25.94 20.48
C HIS A 8 -60.30 -26.82 19.54
N VAL A 9 -60.82 -27.99 19.14
CA VAL A 9 -60.13 -28.87 18.18
C VAL A 9 -59.98 -28.18 16.81
N LYS A 10 -61.01 -27.50 16.31
CA LYS A 10 -60.92 -26.74 15.05
C LYS A 10 -59.91 -25.59 15.12
N LEU A 11 -59.83 -24.90 16.26
CA LEU A 11 -58.83 -23.84 16.49
C LEU A 11 -57.39 -24.38 16.51
N ILE A 12 -57.17 -25.55 17.13
CA ILE A 12 -55.85 -26.21 17.17
C ILE A 12 -55.41 -26.62 15.76
N TRP A 13 -56.28 -27.27 14.97
CA TRP A 13 -55.97 -27.62 13.58
C TRP A 13 -55.72 -26.39 12.70
N GLY A 14 -56.42 -25.28 12.95
CA GLY A 14 -56.16 -24.00 12.29
C GLY A 14 -54.75 -23.45 12.59
N MET A 15 -54.30 -23.52 13.85
CA MET A 15 -52.96 -23.09 14.25
C MET A 15 -51.86 -24.00 13.66
N VAL A 16 -52.11 -25.31 13.56
CA VAL A 16 -51.18 -26.27 12.92
C VAL A 16 -51.05 -25.97 11.42
N LEU A 17 -52.15 -25.67 10.73
CA LEU A 17 -52.11 -25.31 9.31
C LEU A 17 -51.37 -23.98 9.06
N LEU A 18 -51.58 -22.98 9.92
CA LEU A 18 -50.88 -21.69 9.82
C LEU A 18 -49.37 -21.83 10.06
N SER A 19 -48.97 -22.65 11.03
CA SER A 19 -47.55 -22.92 11.29
C SER A 19 -46.90 -23.71 10.15
N PHE A 20 -47.59 -24.68 9.56
CA PHE A 20 -47.12 -25.36 8.34
C PHE A 20 -46.98 -24.40 7.14
N ALA A 21 -47.96 -23.53 6.91
CA ALA A 21 -47.91 -22.55 5.83
C ALA A 21 -46.74 -21.55 6.01
N SER A 22 -46.47 -21.12 7.24
CA SER A 22 -45.32 -20.27 7.57
C SER A 22 -43.98 -20.98 7.31
N LEU A 23 -43.85 -22.25 7.69
CA LEU A 23 -42.64 -23.04 7.42
C LEU A 23 -42.40 -23.22 5.92
N LEU A 24 -43.47 -23.46 5.14
CA LEU A 24 -43.37 -23.55 3.68
C LEU A 24 -42.95 -22.22 3.04
N TRP A 25 -43.51 -21.09 3.50
CA TRP A 25 -43.14 -19.76 3.01
C TRP A 25 -41.67 -19.42 3.30
N ASN A 26 -41.22 -19.67 4.53
CA ASN A 26 -39.82 -19.48 4.92
C ASN A 26 -38.87 -20.41 4.14
N GLY A 27 -39.29 -21.64 3.87
CA GLY A 27 -38.56 -22.57 3.02
C GLY A 27 -38.36 -22.03 1.60
N VAL A 28 -39.43 -21.56 0.95
CA VAL A 28 -39.37 -20.97 -0.41
C VAL A 28 -38.45 -19.75 -0.45
N GLN A 29 -38.53 -18.87 0.55
CA GLN A 29 -37.64 -17.71 0.66
C GLN A 29 -36.16 -18.12 0.80
N PHE A 30 -35.87 -19.11 1.63
CA PHE A 30 -34.52 -19.64 1.81
C PHE A 30 -33.96 -20.28 0.52
N PHE A 31 -34.76 -21.06 -0.20
CA PHE A 31 -34.36 -21.64 -1.48
C PHE A 31 -34.13 -20.57 -2.54
N SER A 32 -35.02 -19.59 -2.67
CA SER A 32 -34.86 -18.45 -3.58
C SER A 32 -33.58 -17.66 -3.28
N GLN A 33 -33.29 -17.37 -2.01
CA GLN A 33 -32.08 -16.66 -1.61
C GLN A 33 -30.81 -17.47 -1.92
N LYS A 34 -30.86 -18.79 -1.74
CA LYS A 34 -29.76 -19.70 -2.10
C LYS A 34 -29.54 -19.77 -3.62
N ASP A 35 -30.62 -19.83 -4.40
CA ASP A 35 -30.55 -19.86 -5.86
C ASP A 35 -29.96 -18.55 -6.41
N ASN A 36 -30.38 -17.40 -5.86
CA ASN A 36 -29.78 -16.10 -6.17
C ASN A 36 -28.27 -16.07 -5.84
N LEU A 37 -27.85 -16.59 -4.68
CA LEU A 37 -26.42 -16.67 -4.33
C LEU A 37 -25.63 -17.60 -5.25
N ILE A 38 -26.24 -18.69 -5.72
CA ILE A 38 -25.63 -19.61 -6.68
C ILE A 38 -25.51 -18.93 -8.05
N GLU A 39 -26.53 -18.19 -8.45
CA GLU A 39 -26.58 -17.47 -9.72
C GLU A 39 -25.61 -16.29 -9.74
N GLU A 40 -25.50 -15.53 -8.65
CA GLU A 40 -24.45 -14.52 -8.44
C GLU A 40 -23.06 -15.14 -8.55
N ARG A 41 -22.82 -16.29 -7.90
CA ARG A 41 -21.53 -16.99 -7.95
C ARG A 41 -21.21 -17.56 -9.34
N LYS A 42 -22.22 -17.95 -10.12
CA LYS A 42 -22.06 -18.38 -11.52
C LYS A 42 -21.83 -17.22 -12.49
N ASN A 43 -22.47 -16.07 -12.23
CA ASN A 43 -22.34 -14.85 -13.04
C ASN A 43 -21.10 -14.03 -12.68
N GLN A 44 -20.46 -14.32 -11.54
CA GLN A 44 -19.12 -13.86 -11.24
C GLN A 44 -18.17 -14.54 -12.24
N LYS A 45 -17.95 -13.89 -13.39
CA LYS A 45 -16.92 -14.30 -14.34
C LYS A 45 -15.65 -14.56 -13.56
N GLU A 46 -15.11 -15.78 -13.69
CA GLU A 46 -13.80 -16.12 -13.16
C GLU A 46 -12.80 -15.17 -13.82
N VAL A 47 -12.41 -14.12 -13.10
CA VAL A 47 -11.45 -13.14 -13.59
C VAL A 47 -10.09 -13.78 -13.44
N SER A 48 -9.50 -14.23 -14.55
CA SER A 48 -8.11 -14.66 -14.60
C SER A 48 -7.20 -13.46 -14.32
N TYR A 49 -6.26 -13.65 -13.41
CA TYR A 49 -5.24 -12.67 -13.07
C TYR A 49 -3.91 -13.12 -13.65
N GLU A 50 -3.18 -12.19 -14.25
CA GLU A 50 -1.81 -12.43 -14.71
C GLU A 50 -0.84 -11.46 -14.05
N TYR A 51 0.39 -11.92 -13.93
CA TYR A 51 1.50 -11.12 -13.44
C TYR A 51 2.00 -10.20 -14.55
N LYS A 52 1.95 -8.88 -14.32
CA LYS A 52 2.47 -7.88 -15.26
C LYS A 52 3.53 -7.01 -14.61
N LYS A 53 4.44 -6.52 -15.44
CA LYS A 53 5.50 -5.58 -15.09
C LYS A 53 5.51 -4.45 -16.10
N ILE A 54 5.87 -3.24 -15.70
CA ILE A 54 6.07 -2.13 -16.63
C ILE A 54 7.50 -2.22 -17.19
N GLU A 55 7.61 -2.17 -18.51
CA GLU A 55 8.87 -1.98 -19.22
C GLU A 55 8.93 -0.54 -19.75
N PHE A 56 10.03 0.15 -19.48
CA PHE A 56 10.25 1.50 -20.00
C PHE A 56 11.07 1.44 -21.27
N ALA A 57 10.71 2.28 -22.23
CA ALA A 57 11.64 2.61 -23.30
C ALA A 57 12.89 3.33 -22.74
N HIS A 58 13.96 3.37 -23.53
CA HIS A 58 15.24 3.94 -23.12
C HIS A 58 15.15 5.31 -22.44
N SER A 59 16.01 5.49 -21.44
CA SER A 59 16.20 6.75 -20.73
C SER A 59 16.48 7.92 -21.69
N LYS A 60 15.94 9.10 -21.34
CA LYS A 60 16.28 10.38 -21.97
C LYS A 60 17.42 11.10 -21.23
N VAL A 61 17.82 10.60 -20.06
CA VAL A 61 18.94 11.10 -19.27
C VAL A 61 20.23 10.49 -19.83
N LYS A 62 21.06 11.32 -20.47
CA LYS A 62 22.30 10.88 -21.13
C LYS A 62 23.44 10.65 -20.13
N ASP A 63 23.56 11.54 -19.15
CA ASP A 63 24.60 11.45 -18.13
C ASP A 63 23.98 11.01 -16.79
N SER A 64 24.55 9.97 -16.19
CA SER A 64 24.19 9.52 -14.85
C SER A 64 24.25 10.61 -13.77
N VAL A 65 25.09 11.65 -13.94
CA VAL A 65 25.16 12.80 -13.03
C VAL A 65 23.84 13.57 -12.97
N ASP A 66 23.10 13.62 -14.08
CA ASP A 66 21.79 14.30 -14.16
C ASP A 66 20.63 13.45 -13.64
N CYS A 67 20.88 12.17 -13.31
CA CYS A 67 19.87 11.26 -12.78
C CYS A 67 19.35 11.74 -11.42
N TYR A 68 18.03 11.74 -11.25
CA TYR A 68 17.39 12.15 -10.01
C TYR A 68 17.54 11.13 -8.88
N LEU A 69 17.75 9.85 -9.22
CA LEU A 69 17.93 8.79 -8.22
C LEU A 69 19.40 8.63 -7.83
N CYS A 70 20.29 8.27 -8.75
CA CYS A 70 21.71 8.01 -8.43
C CYS A 70 22.66 9.20 -8.64
N GLY A 71 22.22 10.24 -9.35
CA GLY A 71 23.06 11.37 -9.77
C GLY A 71 23.13 12.50 -8.74
N ASN A 72 23.74 13.62 -9.13
CA ASN A 72 23.89 14.81 -8.29
C ASN A 72 23.07 16.00 -8.82
N ASN A 73 21.95 15.71 -9.49
CA ASN A 73 21.06 16.74 -10.00
C ASN A 73 20.54 17.60 -8.83
N LYS A 74 20.81 18.91 -8.88
CA LYS A 74 20.45 19.85 -7.80
C LYS A 74 18.94 19.89 -7.52
N ARG A 75 18.10 19.61 -8.52
CA ARG A 75 16.64 19.58 -8.38
C ARG A 75 16.13 18.28 -7.76
N SER A 76 16.97 17.24 -7.69
CA SER A 76 16.55 15.95 -7.14
C SER A 76 16.49 15.93 -5.62
N LEU A 77 17.31 16.76 -4.96
CA LEU A 77 17.56 16.71 -3.50
C LEU A 77 18.05 15.35 -2.97
N MET A 78 18.24 14.34 -3.83
CA MET A 78 18.62 12.98 -3.42
C MET A 78 20.00 12.93 -2.77
N GLY A 79 20.87 13.87 -3.12
CA GLY A 79 22.18 14.04 -2.48
C GLY A 79 22.11 14.30 -0.96
N MET A 80 20.98 14.83 -0.45
CA MET A 80 20.79 15.05 1.00
C MET A 80 20.54 13.75 1.77
N TYR A 81 20.02 12.72 1.09
CA TYR A 81 19.63 11.46 1.71
C TYR A 81 20.65 10.36 1.46
N ARG A 82 21.39 10.42 0.35
CA ARG A 82 22.34 9.38 -0.06
C ARG A 82 23.33 9.03 1.05
N ASN A 83 23.61 7.74 1.19
CA ASN A 83 24.50 7.16 2.20
C ASN A 83 24.01 7.34 3.64
N SER A 84 22.84 7.95 3.86
CA SER A 84 22.22 7.92 5.18
C SER A 84 21.74 6.51 5.49
N ASP A 85 21.96 6.10 6.74
CA ASP A 85 21.37 4.89 7.27
C ASP A 85 19.91 5.18 7.65
N GLU A 86 19.04 5.29 6.65
CA GLU A 86 17.59 5.50 6.77
C GLU A 86 16.87 4.97 5.52
N LEU A 87 15.56 4.84 5.61
CA LEU A 87 14.67 4.54 4.48
C LEU A 87 13.81 5.76 4.13
N GLY A 88 13.25 5.75 2.92
CA GLY A 88 12.33 6.78 2.46
C GLY A 88 11.28 6.27 1.48
N ILE A 89 10.36 7.13 1.09
CA ILE A 89 9.40 6.91 0.01
C ILE A 89 9.72 7.92 -1.10
N VAL A 90 9.74 7.47 -2.35
CA VAL A 90 9.86 8.33 -3.53
C VAL A 90 8.55 8.37 -4.30
N SER A 91 8.09 9.56 -4.67
CA SER A 91 7.00 9.79 -5.62
C SER A 91 7.62 10.19 -6.95
N VAL A 92 7.45 9.39 -8.00
CA VAL A 92 8.19 9.59 -9.26
C VAL A 92 7.57 10.70 -10.11
N ASN A 93 6.25 10.77 -10.19
CA ASN A 93 5.58 11.67 -11.15
C ASN A 93 5.79 13.14 -10.81
N HIS A 94 5.65 13.47 -9.52
CA HIS A 94 5.87 14.81 -8.98
C HIS A 94 7.25 14.98 -8.32
N TRP A 95 8.16 14.04 -8.55
CA TRP A 95 9.47 13.92 -7.89
C TRP A 95 9.51 14.47 -6.45
N HIS A 96 9.21 13.61 -5.49
CA HIS A 96 9.34 13.92 -4.07
C HIS A 96 10.05 12.79 -3.35
N VAL A 97 10.83 13.14 -2.33
CA VAL A 97 11.54 12.19 -1.47
C VAL A 97 11.11 12.43 -0.03
N GLU A 98 10.33 11.51 0.52
CA GLU A 98 9.90 11.54 1.92
C GLU A 98 10.83 10.65 2.75
N ASN A 99 11.61 11.24 3.65
CA ASN A 99 12.43 10.47 4.58
C ASN A 99 11.55 9.95 5.73
N LEU A 100 11.64 8.64 6.04
CA LEU A 100 10.86 8.07 7.13
C LEU A 100 11.29 8.62 8.50
N ARG A 101 12.53 9.06 8.68
CA ARG A 101 13.04 9.67 9.91
C ARG A 101 12.78 8.79 11.14
N THR A 102 13.09 7.50 11.04
CA THR A 102 12.88 6.55 12.16
C THR A 102 13.76 6.88 13.37
N ARG A 103 14.86 7.63 13.16
CA ARG A 103 15.79 8.09 14.19
C ARG A 103 16.07 9.58 14.03
N ASN A 104 16.38 10.23 15.15
CA ASN A 104 16.68 11.66 15.16
C ASN A 104 18.10 11.92 14.67
N ARG A 105 18.24 12.87 13.74
CA ARG A 105 19.52 13.34 13.23
C ARG A 105 19.57 14.86 13.20
N ASP A 106 20.76 15.43 13.37
CA ASP A 106 21.03 16.84 13.13
C ASP A 106 21.21 17.15 11.63
N ASP A 107 21.44 18.43 11.30
CA ASP A 107 21.65 18.88 9.91
C ASP A 107 22.93 18.31 9.28
N ALA A 108 23.87 17.84 10.10
CA ALA A 108 25.08 17.14 9.65
C ALA A 108 24.85 15.62 9.47
N GLY A 109 23.65 15.12 9.74
CA GLY A 109 23.28 13.71 9.64
C GLY A 109 23.70 12.85 10.85
N GLN A 110 24.23 13.44 11.92
CA GLN A 110 24.64 12.72 13.12
C GLN A 110 23.44 12.40 14.02
N LEU A 111 23.48 11.25 14.70
CA LEU A 111 22.40 10.83 15.60
C LEU A 111 22.36 11.75 16.83
N ILE A 112 21.16 12.23 17.17
CA ILE A 112 20.94 13.09 18.33
C ILE A 112 19.80 12.58 19.22
N ASN A 113 19.93 12.82 20.52
CA ASN A 113 18.89 12.49 21.51
C ASN A 113 17.85 13.62 21.59
N SER A 114 17.17 13.92 20.49
CA SER A 114 16.06 14.88 20.49
C SER A 114 14.74 14.20 20.87
N SER A 115 13.92 14.86 21.69
CA SER A 115 12.62 14.35 22.12
C SER A 115 11.43 14.94 21.36
N GLY A 116 11.66 15.61 20.22
CA GLY A 116 10.61 16.21 19.41
C GLY A 116 9.99 15.23 18.41
N SER A 117 8.66 15.07 18.43
CA SER A 117 7.91 14.52 17.29
C SER A 117 7.44 15.69 16.43
N VAL A 118 7.77 15.67 15.14
CA VAL A 118 7.36 16.70 14.18
C VAL A 118 6.38 16.08 13.20
N ASN A 119 5.11 16.43 13.34
CA ASN A 119 4.11 16.08 12.33
C ASN A 119 4.27 17.00 11.13
N THR A 120 4.39 16.41 9.95
CA THR A 120 4.61 17.14 8.69
C THR A 120 3.52 16.77 7.70
N ILE A 121 3.01 17.77 6.98
CA ILE A 121 2.11 17.56 5.84
C ILE A 121 2.78 18.16 4.61
N THR A 122 2.88 17.39 3.54
CA THR A 122 3.56 17.82 2.32
C THR A 122 2.76 17.42 1.09
N GLY A 123 2.32 18.41 0.32
CA GLY A 123 1.76 18.21 -1.02
C GLY A 123 2.88 18.31 -2.07
N THR A 124 2.83 17.47 -3.09
CA THR A 124 3.89 17.39 -4.12
C THR A 124 3.63 18.26 -5.35
N GLY A 125 2.48 18.93 -5.42
CA GLY A 125 2.08 19.78 -6.53
C GLY A 125 0.60 19.62 -6.86
N GLU A 126 0.14 20.35 -7.88
CA GLU A 126 -1.19 20.17 -8.45
C GLU A 126 -1.30 18.75 -9.05
N GLY A 127 -2.35 18.01 -8.71
CA GLY A 127 -2.51 16.60 -9.13
C GLY A 127 -1.60 15.60 -8.38
N GLY A 128 -0.69 16.07 -7.53
CA GLY A 128 0.27 15.25 -6.80
C GLY A 128 -0.26 14.61 -5.52
N ASN A 129 0.56 13.72 -4.95
CA ASN A 129 0.27 13.02 -3.70
C ASN A 129 0.44 13.95 -2.48
N PHE A 130 -0.26 13.61 -1.39
CA PHE A 130 -0.14 14.27 -0.08
C PHE A 130 0.43 13.32 0.97
N PHE A 131 1.55 13.71 1.58
CA PHE A 131 2.26 12.97 2.61
C PHE A 131 1.91 13.54 3.99
N TYR A 132 1.62 12.66 4.93
CA TYR A 132 1.37 12.96 6.33
C TYR A 132 2.34 12.12 7.16
N SER A 133 3.38 12.76 7.66
CA SER A 133 4.47 12.10 8.38
C SER A 133 4.36 12.39 9.87
N SER A 134 4.34 11.34 10.68
CA SER A 134 4.28 11.40 12.15
C SER A 134 5.33 10.45 12.75
N PRO A 135 6.60 10.88 12.78
CA PRO A 135 7.69 10.09 13.33
C PRO A 135 7.72 10.16 14.86
N MET A 136 7.97 9.01 15.48
CA MET A 136 8.33 8.83 16.88
C MET A 136 9.79 8.38 16.94
N SER A 137 10.68 9.24 16.46
CA SER A 137 12.07 8.88 16.18
C SER A 137 12.87 8.46 17.42
N ASN A 138 12.46 8.92 18.61
CA ASN A 138 13.00 8.49 19.89
C ASN A 138 12.66 7.02 20.25
N ARG A 139 11.68 6.43 19.57
CA ARG A 139 11.30 5.02 19.70
C ARG A 139 11.67 4.19 18.48
N GLY A 140 12.37 4.77 17.50
CA GLY A 140 12.69 4.06 16.27
C GLY A 140 11.49 3.90 15.31
N ILE A 141 10.38 4.61 15.53
CA ILE A 141 9.13 4.37 14.79
C ILE A 141 8.82 5.56 13.89
N SER A 142 8.33 5.29 12.68
CA SER A 142 7.75 6.31 11.83
C SER A 142 6.46 5.86 11.16
N ASN A 143 5.51 6.79 11.05
CA ASN A 143 4.28 6.60 10.29
C ASN A 143 4.25 7.64 9.17
N VAL A 144 4.08 7.18 7.93
CA VAL A 144 3.85 8.04 6.77
C VAL A 144 2.57 7.58 6.08
N LYS A 145 1.53 8.39 6.15
CA LYS A 145 0.32 8.19 5.34
C LYS A 145 0.47 8.98 4.04
N VAL A 146 0.17 8.35 2.91
CA VAL A 146 0.16 8.98 1.60
C VAL A 146 -1.24 8.90 1.04
N ASN A 147 -1.86 10.05 0.79
CA ASN A 147 -3.08 10.14 -0.01
C ASN A 147 -2.70 10.32 -1.48
N TYR A 148 -3.35 9.55 -2.34
CA TYR A 148 -3.08 9.57 -3.77
C TYR A 148 -3.65 10.84 -4.42
N GLY A 149 -2.82 11.47 -5.26
CA GLY A 149 -3.27 12.50 -6.19
C GLY A 149 -3.89 11.92 -7.46
N GLU A 150 -4.40 12.80 -8.31
CA GLU A 150 -4.91 12.44 -9.65
C GLU A 150 -3.82 11.79 -10.52
N ASP A 151 -2.57 12.25 -10.38
CA ASP A 151 -1.40 11.75 -11.10
C ASP A 151 -0.70 10.59 -10.36
N SER A 152 -1.39 9.86 -9.48
CA SER A 152 -0.78 8.79 -8.66
C SER A 152 -0.40 7.53 -9.44
N ILE A 153 -0.76 7.42 -10.72
CA ILE A 153 -0.37 6.29 -11.59
C ILE A 153 0.94 6.64 -12.30
N LEU A 154 1.95 5.79 -12.15
CA LEU A 154 3.29 6.01 -12.67
C LEU A 154 3.31 6.37 -14.17
N ASP A 155 3.83 7.55 -14.50
CA ASP A 155 4.07 7.97 -15.89
C ASP A 155 5.49 7.62 -16.32
N GLY A 156 5.61 6.58 -17.15
CA GLY A 156 6.89 6.17 -17.72
C GLY A 156 7.58 7.26 -18.55
N LYS A 157 6.85 8.24 -19.11
CA LYS A 157 7.46 9.38 -19.80
C LYS A 157 8.16 10.33 -18.83
N VAL A 158 7.62 10.49 -17.61
CA VAL A 158 8.26 11.25 -16.53
C VAL A 158 9.47 10.48 -16.01
N ALA A 159 9.31 9.20 -15.66
CA ALA A 159 10.41 8.36 -15.17
C ALA A 159 11.63 8.38 -16.12
N ARG A 160 11.40 8.26 -17.44
CA ARG A 160 12.46 8.32 -18.46
C ARG A 160 13.19 9.66 -18.56
N LYS A 161 12.57 10.76 -18.13
CA LYS A 161 13.20 12.09 -18.08
C LYS A 161 14.00 12.30 -16.79
N LEU A 162 13.67 11.56 -15.73
CA LEU A 162 14.30 11.71 -14.41
C LEU A 162 15.46 10.74 -14.19
N PHE A 163 15.35 9.51 -14.69
CA PHE A 163 16.27 8.43 -14.35
C PHE A 163 17.15 8.02 -15.51
N CYS A 164 18.44 7.78 -15.24
CA CYS A 164 19.34 7.09 -16.16
C CYS A 164 18.89 5.65 -16.39
N GLN A 165 19.44 4.98 -17.41
CA GLN A 165 19.01 3.65 -17.81
C GLN A 165 19.09 2.61 -16.66
N ALA A 166 20.18 2.58 -15.91
CA ALA A 166 20.32 1.67 -14.77
C ALA A 166 19.26 1.91 -13.67
N CYS A 167 18.88 3.17 -13.41
CA CYS A 167 17.84 3.50 -12.44
C CYS A 167 16.43 3.20 -12.96
N LEU A 168 16.19 3.33 -14.27
CA LEU A 168 14.94 2.83 -14.88
C LEU A 168 14.82 1.32 -14.70
N GLU A 169 15.87 0.55 -14.98
CA GLU A 169 15.87 -0.90 -14.79
C GLU A 169 15.59 -1.29 -13.34
N LYS A 170 16.15 -0.56 -12.36
CA LYS A 170 15.79 -0.73 -10.94
C LYS A 170 14.30 -0.48 -10.70
N LEU A 171 13.75 0.60 -11.26
CA LEU A 171 12.33 0.95 -11.14
C LEU A 171 11.44 -0.14 -11.76
N GLU A 172 11.79 -0.67 -12.93
CA GLU A 172 11.03 -1.73 -13.58
C GLU A 172 10.88 -2.93 -12.65
N ARG A 173 11.96 -3.36 -11.99
CA ARG A 173 11.96 -4.52 -11.06
C ARG A 173 10.94 -4.41 -9.93
N VAL A 174 10.50 -3.20 -9.58
CA VAL A 174 9.54 -2.97 -8.49
C VAL A 174 8.16 -2.54 -8.95
N THR A 175 7.91 -2.50 -10.27
CA THR A 175 6.62 -2.17 -10.87
C THR A 175 5.69 -3.37 -11.07
N GLU A 176 6.11 -4.55 -10.65
CA GLU A 176 5.33 -5.77 -10.77
C GLU A 176 4.01 -5.72 -9.98
N THR A 177 2.94 -6.24 -10.58
CA THR A 177 1.61 -6.30 -9.99
C THR A 177 0.74 -7.38 -10.66
N TYR A 178 -0.20 -7.96 -9.91
CA TYR A 178 -1.23 -8.84 -10.45
C TYR A 178 -2.41 -8.02 -10.96
N VAL A 179 -2.77 -8.20 -12.23
CA VAL A 179 -3.96 -7.57 -12.82
C VAL A 179 -4.79 -8.57 -13.61
N PRO A 180 -6.10 -8.32 -13.77
CA PRO A 180 -6.91 -9.05 -14.73
C PRO A 180 -6.27 -9.06 -16.12
N GLU A 181 -6.35 -10.19 -16.82
CA GLU A 181 -5.69 -10.38 -18.12
C GLU A 181 -6.04 -9.28 -19.14
N ASP A 182 -7.30 -8.82 -19.12
CA ASP A 182 -7.83 -7.80 -20.01
C ASP A 182 -7.44 -6.34 -19.65
N LYS A 183 -6.73 -6.13 -18.53
CA LYS A 183 -6.40 -4.79 -18.02
C LYS A 183 -4.91 -4.50 -18.04
N SER A 184 -4.58 -3.23 -18.27
CA SER A 184 -3.23 -2.71 -18.11
C SER A 184 -2.87 -2.56 -16.62
N PRO A 185 -1.60 -2.79 -16.23
CA PRO A 185 -1.17 -2.60 -14.85
C PRO A 185 -1.29 -1.13 -14.45
N LYS A 186 -1.93 -0.87 -13.30
CA LYS A 186 -2.05 0.47 -12.70
C LYS A 186 -1.10 0.57 -11.51
N VAL A 187 0.18 0.78 -11.83
CA VAL A 187 1.26 0.87 -10.83
C VAL A 187 1.25 2.27 -10.23
N ARG A 188 1.24 2.36 -8.90
CA ARG A 188 1.36 3.65 -8.20
C ARG A 188 2.76 4.24 -8.38
N ASP A 189 2.88 5.55 -8.43
CA ASP A 189 4.16 6.25 -8.60
C ASP A 189 5.02 6.28 -7.32
N LEU A 190 4.65 5.51 -6.30
CA LEU A 190 5.30 5.45 -4.99
C LEU A 190 6.16 4.19 -4.86
N PHE A 191 7.40 4.38 -4.38
CA PHE A 191 8.34 3.30 -4.11
C PHE A 191 9.07 3.55 -2.81
N LEU A 192 9.36 2.49 -2.06
CA LEU A 192 10.24 2.59 -0.91
C LEU A 192 11.69 2.58 -1.41
N ILE A 193 12.56 3.34 -0.75
CA ILE A 193 13.98 3.45 -1.08
C ILE A 193 14.84 3.22 0.15
N ASP A 194 15.90 2.44 0.01
CA ASP A 194 16.99 2.39 0.99
C ASP A 194 18.06 3.41 0.60
N PHE A 195 18.21 4.47 1.39
CA PHE A 195 19.14 5.55 1.08
C PHE A 195 20.62 5.14 1.18
N LYS A 196 20.90 4.02 1.88
CA LYS A 196 22.26 3.48 2.00
C LYS A 196 22.70 2.75 0.73
N THR A 197 21.80 1.98 0.14
CA THR A 197 22.10 1.10 -1.02
C THR A 197 21.56 1.64 -2.34
N MET A 198 20.64 2.60 -2.30
CA MET A 198 19.89 3.11 -3.45
C MET A 198 19.09 2.02 -4.16
N GLU A 199 18.66 0.98 -3.42
CA GLU A 199 17.71 -0.02 -3.90
C GLU A 199 16.27 0.46 -3.67
N LEU A 200 15.40 0.08 -4.60
CA LEU A 200 13.97 0.36 -4.54
C LEU A 200 13.22 -0.89 -4.12
N TYR A 201 12.09 -0.69 -3.46
CA TYR A 201 11.16 -1.75 -3.07
C TYR A 201 9.74 -1.35 -3.47
N SER A 202 8.97 -2.34 -3.86
CA SER A 202 7.62 -2.15 -4.36
C SER A 202 6.66 -1.77 -3.23
N LEU A 203 5.87 -0.72 -3.42
CA LEU A 203 4.72 -0.43 -2.56
C LEU A 203 3.41 -0.88 -3.21
N GLN A 204 3.45 -1.79 -4.20
CA GLN A 204 2.26 -2.27 -4.90
C GLN A 204 1.51 -3.33 -4.08
N GLY A 205 0.17 -3.37 -4.20
CA GLY A 205 -0.81 -4.03 -3.32
C GLY A 205 -0.55 -5.46 -2.81
N GLN A 206 0.37 -6.19 -3.42
CA GLN A 206 0.77 -7.54 -3.00
C GLN A 206 1.76 -7.55 -1.82
N TYR A 207 2.43 -6.43 -1.54
CA TYR A 207 3.48 -6.34 -0.53
C TYR A 207 2.99 -5.68 0.76
N THR A 208 2.87 -6.45 1.84
CA THR A 208 2.36 -5.93 3.13
C THR A 208 3.46 -5.59 4.12
N ALA A 209 4.67 -6.12 3.95
CA ALA A 209 5.80 -5.82 4.81
C ALA A 209 7.16 -6.14 4.16
N TYR A 210 8.21 -5.52 4.69
CA TYR A 210 9.60 -5.80 4.35
C TYR A 210 10.49 -5.85 5.59
N MET A 211 11.52 -6.70 5.54
CA MET A 211 12.72 -6.55 6.35
C MET A 211 13.84 -6.02 5.46
N ILE A 212 14.33 -4.81 5.73
CA ILE A 212 15.39 -4.14 4.97
C ILE A 212 16.47 -3.73 5.96
N ARG A 213 17.58 -4.47 6.01
CA ARG A 213 18.66 -4.24 6.98
C ARG A 213 18.07 -4.23 8.41
N ASP A 214 18.32 -3.17 9.18
CA ASP A 214 17.82 -2.97 10.53
C ASP A 214 16.39 -2.38 10.59
N TYR A 215 15.59 -2.54 9.52
CA TYR A 215 14.26 -1.93 9.43
C TYR A 215 13.19 -2.96 9.11
N TYR A 216 12.14 -2.96 9.93
CA TYR A 216 10.87 -3.62 9.59
C TYR A 216 9.89 -2.58 9.10
N VAL A 217 9.34 -2.76 7.91
CA VAL A 217 8.40 -1.84 7.28
C VAL A 217 7.08 -2.54 7.05
N GLN A 218 5.98 -1.96 7.50
CA GLN A 218 4.61 -2.42 7.24
C GLN A 218 3.91 -1.47 6.28
N ILE A 219 3.05 -2.03 5.43
CA ILE A 219 2.31 -1.30 4.41
C ILE A 219 0.84 -1.64 4.57
N ASP A 220 0.05 -0.63 4.94
CA ASP A 220 -1.40 -0.73 5.06
C ASP A 220 -2.04 -0.01 3.85
N TYR A 221 -2.67 -0.79 2.98
CA TYR A 221 -3.39 -0.25 1.82
C TYR A 221 -4.73 0.35 2.24
N GLN A 222 -5.03 1.54 1.72
CA GLN A 222 -6.28 2.26 1.96
C GLN A 222 -6.94 2.58 0.61
N GLU A 223 -8.24 2.89 0.61
CA GLU A 223 -8.96 3.19 -0.64
C GLU A 223 -8.36 4.40 -1.38
N GLU A 224 -8.04 5.46 -0.64
CA GLU A 224 -7.52 6.72 -1.17
C GLU A 224 -5.98 6.85 -1.05
N GLY A 225 -5.28 5.78 -0.66
CA GLY A 225 -3.88 5.93 -0.28
C GLY A 225 -3.19 4.67 0.23
N LEU A 226 -2.12 4.88 0.97
CA LEU A 226 -1.46 3.86 1.77
C LEU A 226 -0.88 4.48 3.04
N LYS A 227 -0.60 3.63 4.03
CA LYS A 227 0.17 4.02 5.20
C LYS A 227 1.39 3.10 5.31
N VAL A 228 2.56 3.70 5.39
CA VAL A 228 3.82 3.01 5.70
C VAL A 228 4.14 3.23 7.16
N THR A 229 4.37 2.14 7.89
CA THR A 229 4.87 2.19 9.26
C THR A 229 6.24 1.52 9.30
N ALA A 230 7.29 2.26 9.63
CA ALA A 230 8.64 1.74 9.75
C ALA A 230 9.10 1.67 11.20
N PHE A 231 9.77 0.58 11.53
CA PHE A 231 10.37 0.31 12.83
C PHE A 231 11.87 0.08 12.62
N TYR A 232 12.68 0.80 13.38
CA TYR A 232 14.09 0.47 13.54
C TYR A 232 14.19 -0.77 14.44
N ALA A 233 14.50 -1.89 13.82
CA ALA A 233 14.53 -3.23 14.39
C ALA A 233 15.89 -3.90 14.07
N PRO A 234 16.99 -3.43 14.69
CA PRO A 234 18.31 -4.00 14.44
C PRO A 234 18.42 -5.43 14.98
N ILE A 235 19.34 -6.20 14.43
CA ILE A 235 19.71 -7.50 15.00
C ILE A 235 20.26 -7.28 16.41
N LEU A 236 19.74 -8.04 17.36
CA LEU A 236 20.17 -7.97 18.75
C LEU A 236 21.11 -9.13 19.09
N GLU A 237 22.17 -8.82 19.83
CA GLU A 237 23.10 -9.77 20.43
C GLU A 237 23.22 -9.44 21.91
N ASN A 238 22.85 -10.40 22.77
CA ASN A 238 22.74 -10.20 24.23
C ASN A 238 21.85 -9.01 24.65
N GLY A 239 20.85 -8.66 23.83
CA GLY A 239 19.92 -7.55 24.09
C GLY A 239 20.42 -6.18 23.62
N GLU A 240 21.65 -6.09 23.11
CA GLU A 240 22.20 -4.88 22.50
C GLU A 240 22.21 -4.99 20.98
N LYS A 241 22.26 -3.87 20.27
CA LYS A 241 22.44 -3.90 18.81
C LYS A 241 23.76 -4.61 18.48
N ARG A 242 23.71 -5.60 17.59
CA ARG A 242 24.90 -6.23 17.02
C ARG A 242 25.71 -5.16 16.26
N ILE A 243 26.99 -5.04 16.60
CA ILE A 243 27.96 -4.22 15.88
C ILE A 243 28.61 -5.14 14.83
N GLU A 244 28.40 -4.84 13.55
CA GLU A 244 29.05 -5.50 12.41
C GLU A 244 30.44 -4.89 12.12
#